data_AF-A0A3A5QYD3-F1
#
_entry.id   AF-A0A3A5QYD3-F1
#
_cell.length_a   1.000
_cell.length_b   1.000
_cell.length_c   1.000
_cell.angle_alpha   90.00
_cell.angle_beta   90.00
_cell.angle_gamma   90.00
#
_symmetry.space_group_name_H-M   'P 1'
#
loop_
_entity.id
_entity.type
_entity.pdbx_description
1 polymer ?
#
loop_
_entity_poly.entity_id
_entity_poly.type
_entity_poly.pdbx_seq_one_letter_code
_entity_poly.pdbx_strand_id
1 'polypeptide(L)'
;MITAGPRLDFLVSLVPSCGTLCDVGTDHAYLPVMAISQGRVKKAIAGDIGEGPCEAAWKTVHSHHLEDVISVRLGSGLTVTRPGEANTVVIAGMGAGTMVEILDAAPEVLASPTLTTLILQPMNDSEKLRHWCERSGWGILREELVQEGNRIYEVLLLHKDPSFHYEGLTDLVGDDLVRRHHPLLGMFVRRLIAKYDRLLSSMEKSSKARQSEHYQTSVETKKRLEEILHGNDCQ
;
A
#
# COMPACT_ATOMS: atom_id res chain seq x y z
N MET A 1 11.60 -22.32 -4.31
CA MET A 1 10.57 -21.45 -3.69
C MET A 1 11.12 -20.04 -3.73
N ILE A 2 10.41 -19.09 -4.33
CA ILE A 2 10.86 -17.69 -4.38
C ILE A 2 10.85 -17.14 -2.96
N THR A 3 11.93 -16.48 -2.56
CA THR A 3 12.00 -15.67 -1.34
C THR A 3 12.34 -14.26 -1.78
N ALA A 4 11.38 -13.35 -1.65
CA ALA A 4 11.48 -11.99 -2.21
C ALA A 4 11.65 -10.90 -1.14
N GLY A 5 11.84 -11.32 0.12
CA GLY A 5 12.12 -10.45 1.25
C GLY A 5 10.89 -10.20 2.12
N PRO A 6 11.07 -9.75 3.38
CA PRO A 6 10.00 -9.62 4.36
C PRO A 6 8.80 -8.83 3.86
N ARG A 7 9.02 -7.78 3.05
CA ARG A 7 7.93 -6.96 2.51
C ARG A 7 7.04 -7.74 1.56
N LEU A 8 7.61 -8.44 0.57
CA LEU A 8 6.81 -9.17 -0.39
C LEU A 8 6.19 -10.43 0.23
N ASP A 9 6.94 -11.12 1.08
CA ASP A 9 6.43 -12.28 1.84
C ASP A 9 5.20 -11.88 2.68
N PHE A 10 5.23 -10.71 3.32
CA PHE A 10 4.11 -10.18 4.08
C PHE A 10 2.91 -9.84 3.20
N LEU A 11 3.11 -9.19 2.05
CA LEU A 11 2.02 -8.91 1.10
C LEU A 11 1.33 -10.19 0.64
N VAL A 12 2.10 -11.23 0.28
CA VAL A 12 1.56 -12.54 -0.07
C VAL A 12 0.77 -13.12 1.11
N SER A 13 1.26 -12.94 2.34
CA SER A 13 0.59 -13.46 3.54
C SER A 13 -0.80 -12.85 3.79
N LEU A 14 -1.01 -11.61 3.33
CA LEU A 14 -2.29 -10.90 3.43
C LEU A 14 -3.28 -11.28 2.32
N VAL A 15 -2.83 -11.91 1.23
CA VAL A 15 -3.72 -12.36 0.17
C VAL A 15 -4.66 -13.43 0.74
N PRO A 16 -5.99 -13.18 0.78
CA PRO A 16 -6.95 -14.16 1.27
C PRO A 16 -7.05 -15.34 0.31
N SER A 17 -7.55 -16.47 0.80
CA SER A 17 -7.87 -17.60 -0.08
C SER A 17 -8.97 -17.19 -1.08
N CYS A 18 -8.62 -17.01 -2.35
CA CYS A 18 -9.55 -16.51 -3.35
C CYS A 18 -9.37 -17.16 -4.73
N GLY A 19 -10.24 -16.81 -5.68
CA GLY A 19 -10.17 -17.32 -7.04
C GLY A 19 -8.99 -16.74 -7.81
N THR A 20 -9.03 -15.42 -8.00
CA THR A 20 -8.05 -14.70 -8.83
C THR A 20 -7.46 -13.50 -8.09
N LEU A 21 -6.14 -13.41 -8.11
CA LEU A 21 -5.38 -12.22 -7.71
C LEU A 21 -5.00 -11.39 -8.93
N CYS A 22 -5.06 -10.07 -8.83
CA CYS A 22 -4.43 -9.15 -9.78
C CYS A 22 -3.31 -8.39 -9.08
N ASP A 23 -2.07 -8.55 -9.54
CA ASP A 23 -0.89 -7.83 -9.08
C ASP A 23 -0.55 -6.72 -10.09
N VAL A 24 -0.70 -5.46 -9.68
CA VAL A 24 -0.53 -4.27 -10.53
C VAL A 24 0.86 -3.68 -10.29
N GLY A 25 1.64 -3.53 -11.37
CA GLY A 25 3.05 -3.16 -11.30
C GLY A 25 3.91 -4.33 -10.83
N THR A 26 3.69 -5.49 -11.45
CA THR A 26 4.20 -6.79 -10.97
C THR A 26 5.72 -6.92 -11.03
N ASP A 27 6.39 -6.11 -11.86
CA ASP A 27 7.84 -6.13 -12.15
C ASP A 27 8.35 -7.50 -12.65
N HIS A 28 8.48 -8.47 -11.75
CA HIS A 28 8.98 -9.82 -12.01
C HIS A 28 7.96 -10.95 -11.76
N ALA A 29 6.71 -10.65 -11.39
CA ALA A 29 5.69 -11.65 -11.04
C ALA A 29 6.03 -12.54 -9.83
N TYR A 30 6.90 -12.09 -8.93
CA TYR A 30 7.22 -12.83 -7.71
C TYR A 30 6.01 -13.01 -6.79
N LEU A 31 5.23 -11.95 -6.56
CA LEU A 31 4.03 -12.00 -5.72
C LEU A 31 3.00 -13.03 -6.24
N PRO A 32 2.57 -12.99 -7.52
CA PRO A 32 1.60 -13.97 -8.03
C PRO A 32 2.15 -15.40 -8.04
N VAL A 33 3.44 -15.61 -8.38
CA VAL A 33 4.07 -16.94 -8.31
C VAL A 33 4.07 -17.49 -6.88
N MET A 34 4.41 -16.66 -5.90
CA MET A 34 4.38 -17.04 -4.48
C MET A 34 2.96 -17.33 -4.00
N ALA A 35 1.97 -16.51 -4.37
CA ALA A 35 0.58 -16.71 -3.98
C ALA A 35 -0.01 -18.03 -4.53
N ILE A 36 0.30 -18.37 -5.79
CA ILE A 36 -0.07 -19.65 -6.40
C ILE A 36 0.65 -20.81 -5.69
N SER A 37 1.97 -20.69 -5.48
CA SER A 37 2.79 -21.74 -4.86
C SER A 37 2.38 -22.05 -3.43
N GLN A 38 1.82 -21.06 -2.71
CA GLN A 38 1.29 -21.21 -1.35
C GLN A 38 -0.18 -21.65 -1.32
N GLY A 39 -0.81 -21.91 -2.47
CA GLY A 39 -2.22 -22.31 -2.55
C GLY A 39 -3.21 -21.23 -2.09
N ARG A 40 -2.80 -19.96 -2.07
CA ARG A 40 -3.66 -18.85 -1.66
C ARG A 40 -4.66 -18.49 -2.76
N VAL A 41 -4.26 -18.61 -4.02
CA VAL A 41 -5.11 -18.25 -5.15
C VAL A 41 -5.10 -19.36 -6.20
N LYS A 42 -6.15 -19.42 -7.02
CA LYS A 42 -6.25 -20.40 -8.11
C LYS A 42 -5.66 -19.89 -9.41
N LYS A 43 -5.77 -18.58 -9.64
CA LYS A 43 -5.24 -17.87 -10.80
C LYS A 43 -4.64 -16.53 -10.38
N ALA A 44 -3.75 -16.00 -11.21
CA ALA A 44 -3.27 -14.65 -11.05
C ALA A 44 -3.15 -13.89 -12.38
N ILE A 45 -3.29 -12.58 -12.30
CA ILE A 45 -2.98 -11.62 -13.34
C ILE A 45 -1.77 -10.83 -12.87
N ALA A 46 -0.70 -10.87 -13.63
CA ALA A 46 0.54 -10.13 -13.38
C ALA A 46 0.61 -8.98 -14.40
N GLY A 47 0.24 -7.77 -13.97
CA GLY A 47 0.09 -6.61 -14.83
C GLY A 47 1.24 -5.63 -14.69
N ASP A 48 1.75 -5.11 -15.79
CA ASP A 48 2.69 -3.98 -15.79
C ASP A 48 2.48 -3.08 -17.00
N ILE A 49 2.85 -1.81 -16.89
CA ILE A 49 2.80 -0.85 -18.01
C ILE A 49 4.03 -0.96 -18.91
N GLY A 50 5.14 -1.49 -18.38
CA GLY A 50 6.39 -1.65 -19.12
C GLY A 50 6.50 -3.01 -19.82
N GLU A 51 6.92 -3.01 -21.08
CA GLU A 51 7.22 -4.23 -21.83
C GLU A 51 8.36 -5.04 -21.19
N GLY A 52 9.41 -4.37 -20.70
CA GLY A 52 10.54 -5.00 -20.01
C GLY A 52 10.11 -5.77 -18.75
N PRO A 53 9.42 -5.13 -17.79
CA PRO A 53 8.76 -5.80 -16.67
C PRO A 53 7.87 -6.98 -17.11
N CYS A 54 7.01 -6.80 -18.12
CA CYS A 54 6.18 -7.90 -18.61
C CYS A 54 7.02 -9.08 -19.14
N GLU A 55 8.11 -8.82 -19.86
CA GLU A 55 9.01 -9.88 -20.33
C GLU A 55 9.70 -10.60 -19.15
N ALA A 56 10.12 -9.85 -18.13
CA ALA A 56 10.72 -10.41 -16.92
C ALA A 56 9.72 -11.26 -16.13
N ALA A 57 8.50 -10.75 -15.93
CA ALA A 57 7.38 -11.48 -15.34
C ALA A 57 7.07 -12.78 -16.10
N TRP A 58 7.02 -12.71 -17.43
CA TRP A 58 6.79 -13.89 -18.28
C TRP A 58 7.88 -14.94 -18.09
N LYS A 59 9.17 -14.54 -18.07
CA LYS A 59 10.30 -15.45 -17.80
C LYS A 59 10.18 -16.11 -16.43
N THR A 60 9.81 -15.35 -15.40
CA THR A 60 9.60 -15.89 -14.05
C THR A 60 8.47 -16.92 -14.04
N VAL A 61 7.31 -16.61 -14.62
CA VAL A 61 6.16 -17.52 -14.71
C VAL A 61 6.52 -18.83 -15.42
N HIS A 62 7.21 -18.75 -16.57
CA HIS A 62 7.59 -19.92 -17.36
C HIS A 62 8.64 -20.79 -16.65
N SER A 63 9.62 -20.16 -15.97
CA SER A 63 10.61 -20.91 -15.18
C SER A 63 10.01 -21.67 -14.00
N HIS A 64 8.79 -21.34 -13.60
CA HIS A 64 8.03 -22.02 -12.55
C HIS A 64 6.90 -22.92 -13.09
N HIS A 65 6.73 -23.02 -14.42
CA HIS A 65 5.67 -23.79 -15.07
C HIS A 65 4.25 -23.38 -14.63
N LEU A 66 4.01 -22.08 -14.53
CA LEU A 66 2.73 -21.50 -14.05
C LEU A 66 1.97 -20.73 -15.13
N GLU A 67 2.35 -20.85 -16.40
CA GLU A 67 1.75 -20.14 -17.53
C GLU A 67 0.26 -20.44 -17.73
N ASP A 68 -0.23 -21.62 -17.28
CA ASP A 68 -1.65 -21.99 -17.37
C ASP A 68 -2.52 -21.27 -16.33
N VAL A 69 -1.92 -20.73 -15.27
CA VAL A 69 -2.63 -20.14 -14.12
C VAL A 69 -2.24 -18.70 -13.83
N ILE A 70 -1.12 -18.21 -14.37
CA ILE A 70 -0.70 -16.80 -14.28
C ILE A 70 -0.69 -16.17 -15.66
N SER A 71 -1.52 -15.16 -15.86
CA SER A 71 -1.57 -14.36 -17.08
C SER A 71 -0.74 -13.08 -16.91
N VAL A 72 0.32 -12.93 -17.70
CA VAL A 72 1.11 -11.68 -17.76
C VAL A 72 0.48 -10.74 -18.78
N ARG A 73 0.24 -9.48 -18.40
CA ARG A 73 -0.51 -8.52 -19.23
C ARG A 73 0.16 -7.14 -19.22
N LEU A 74 0.33 -6.58 -20.42
CA LEU A 74 0.78 -5.22 -20.62
C LEU A 74 -0.41 -4.25 -20.52
N GLY A 75 -0.38 -3.31 -19.58
CA GLY A 75 -1.45 -2.33 -19.39
C GLY A 75 -1.18 -1.35 -18.25
N SER A 76 -1.84 -0.19 -18.30
CA SER A 76 -1.72 0.83 -17.26
C SER A 76 -2.67 0.55 -16.11
N GLY A 77 -2.13 0.36 -14.90
CA GLY A 77 -2.94 0.19 -13.70
C GLY A 77 -3.91 -0.97 -13.81
N LEU A 78 -5.19 -0.72 -13.54
CA LEU A 78 -6.25 -1.73 -13.55
C LEU A 78 -6.80 -2.07 -14.95
N THR A 79 -6.26 -1.51 -16.04
CA THR A 79 -6.66 -1.94 -17.41
C THR A 79 -6.25 -3.37 -17.72
N VAL A 80 -5.33 -3.94 -16.94
CA VAL A 80 -4.88 -5.34 -17.05
C VAL A 80 -5.94 -6.34 -16.60
N THR A 81 -6.99 -5.91 -15.89
CA THR A 81 -8.07 -6.79 -15.41
C THR A 81 -9.43 -6.27 -15.87
N ARG A 82 -10.40 -7.17 -16.02
CA ARG A 82 -11.79 -6.83 -16.32
C ARG A 82 -12.65 -6.79 -15.06
N PRO A 83 -13.78 -6.06 -15.06
CA PRO A 83 -14.77 -6.18 -14.00
C PRO A 83 -15.19 -7.64 -13.80
N GLY A 84 -15.17 -8.12 -12.56
CA GLY A 84 -15.53 -9.49 -12.20
C GLY A 84 -14.41 -10.52 -12.34
N GLU A 85 -13.23 -10.14 -12.84
CA GLU A 85 -12.15 -11.08 -13.11
C GLU A 85 -11.26 -11.36 -11.88
N ALA A 86 -10.99 -10.33 -11.07
CA ALA A 86 -10.16 -10.40 -9.88
C ALA A 86 -11.00 -10.37 -8.59
N ASN A 87 -10.62 -11.17 -7.59
CA ASN A 87 -11.15 -11.13 -6.24
C ASN A 87 -10.34 -10.22 -5.32
N THR A 88 -9.03 -10.18 -5.55
CA THR A 88 -8.07 -9.40 -4.78
C THR A 88 -7.19 -8.64 -5.75
N VAL A 89 -6.97 -7.36 -5.48
CA VAL A 89 -5.96 -6.54 -6.17
C VAL A 89 -4.85 -6.19 -5.19
N VAL A 90 -3.60 -6.34 -5.62
CA VAL A 90 -2.43 -5.81 -4.92
C VAL A 90 -1.84 -4.68 -5.77
N ILE A 91 -1.53 -3.56 -5.14
CA ILE A 91 -0.71 -2.49 -5.74
C ILE A 91 0.40 -2.16 -4.74
N ALA A 92 1.65 -2.43 -5.09
CA ALA A 92 2.78 -2.29 -4.18
C ALA A 92 3.94 -1.55 -4.82
N GLY A 93 4.75 -0.86 -4.01
CA GLY A 93 5.95 -0.20 -4.49
C GLY A 93 5.72 1.11 -5.27
N MET A 94 4.49 1.64 -5.26
CA MET A 94 4.14 2.92 -5.91
C MET A 94 3.90 4.04 -4.90
N GLY A 95 3.94 5.30 -5.33
CA GLY A 95 3.49 6.43 -4.50
C GLY A 95 1.97 6.43 -4.34
N ALA A 96 1.47 6.87 -3.19
CA ALA A 96 0.03 6.87 -2.90
C ALA A 96 -0.78 7.68 -3.93
N GLY A 97 -0.26 8.78 -4.46
CA GLY A 97 -0.91 9.56 -5.51
C GLY A 97 -1.17 8.74 -6.78
N THR A 98 -0.16 8.01 -7.26
CA THR A 98 -0.29 7.11 -8.41
C THR A 98 -1.27 5.99 -8.15
N MET A 99 -1.29 5.44 -6.93
CA MET A 99 -2.26 4.42 -6.56
C MET A 99 -3.70 4.96 -6.63
N VAL A 100 -3.94 6.17 -6.12
CA VAL A 100 -5.25 6.84 -6.23
C VAL A 100 -5.65 7.02 -7.69
N GLU A 101 -4.75 7.49 -8.56
CA GLU A 101 -5.02 7.64 -10.00
C GLU A 101 -5.39 6.30 -10.67
N ILE A 102 -4.66 5.22 -10.35
CA ILE A 102 -4.95 3.87 -10.85
C ILE A 102 -6.34 3.39 -10.41
N LEU A 103 -6.70 3.64 -9.16
CA LEU A 103 -7.97 3.23 -8.59
C LEU A 103 -9.13 4.04 -9.19
N ASP A 104 -9.00 5.36 -9.23
CA ASP A 104 -10.03 6.28 -9.75
C ASP A 104 -10.26 6.11 -11.26
N ALA A 105 -9.26 5.63 -12.01
CA ALA A 105 -9.38 5.34 -13.44
C ALA A 105 -10.17 4.05 -13.75
N ALA A 106 -10.49 3.22 -12.75
CA ALA A 106 -11.15 1.92 -12.96
C ALA A 106 -12.40 1.71 -12.08
N PRO A 107 -13.38 2.62 -12.11
CA PRO A 107 -14.56 2.54 -11.25
C PRO A 107 -15.38 1.27 -11.49
N GLU A 108 -15.44 0.75 -12.72
CA GLU A 108 -16.18 -0.48 -13.03
C GLU A 108 -15.53 -1.74 -12.44
N VAL A 109 -14.19 -1.80 -12.42
CA VAL A 109 -13.44 -2.87 -11.77
C VAL A 109 -13.67 -2.81 -10.27
N LEU A 110 -13.55 -1.60 -9.70
CA LEU A 110 -13.78 -1.37 -8.27
C LEU A 110 -15.22 -1.68 -7.87
N ALA A 111 -16.23 -1.34 -8.66
CA ALA A 111 -17.64 -1.58 -8.36
C ALA A 111 -18.04 -3.06 -8.46
N SER A 112 -17.19 -3.91 -9.05
CA SER A 112 -17.50 -5.33 -9.21
C SER A 112 -17.71 -6.03 -7.86
N PRO A 113 -18.79 -6.82 -7.70
CA PRO A 113 -19.04 -7.58 -6.47
C PRO A 113 -18.01 -8.70 -6.25
N THR A 114 -17.28 -9.11 -7.29
CA THR A 114 -16.25 -10.14 -7.19
C THR A 114 -15.00 -9.63 -6.47
N LEU A 115 -14.68 -8.34 -6.64
CA LEU A 115 -13.51 -7.70 -6.05
C LEU A 115 -13.83 -7.28 -4.61
N THR A 116 -13.31 -8.04 -3.66
CA THR A 116 -13.62 -7.88 -2.24
C THR A 116 -12.47 -7.28 -1.44
N THR A 117 -11.26 -7.28 -2.00
CA THR A 117 -10.04 -6.94 -1.25
C THR A 117 -9.07 -6.13 -2.08
N LEU A 118 -8.57 -5.03 -1.52
CA LEU A 118 -7.39 -4.31 -2.03
C LEU A 118 -6.27 -4.42 -1.00
N ILE A 119 -5.05 -4.64 -1.46
CA ILE A 119 -3.85 -4.61 -0.62
C ILE A 119 -2.93 -3.55 -1.24
N LEU A 120 -2.75 -2.45 -0.52
CA LEU A 120 -2.00 -1.29 -1.01
C LEU A 120 -0.74 -1.11 -0.17
N GLN A 121 0.42 -1.06 -0.81
CA GLN A 121 1.71 -0.80 -0.16
C GLN A 121 2.32 0.47 -0.75
N PRO A 122 1.92 1.66 -0.27
CA PRO A 122 2.48 2.92 -0.73
C PRO A 122 3.93 3.09 -0.29
N MET A 123 4.72 3.79 -1.10
CA MET A 123 6.11 4.17 -0.79
C MET A 123 6.23 5.54 -0.12
N ASN A 124 5.18 6.35 -0.19
CA ASN A 124 5.08 7.69 0.38
C ASN A 124 3.60 8.11 0.47
N ASP A 125 3.37 9.17 1.24
CA ASP A 125 2.11 9.91 1.32
C ASP A 125 0.87 9.04 1.59
N SER A 126 1.00 8.03 2.45
CA SER A 126 -0.03 7.03 2.77
C SER A 126 -1.34 7.67 3.27
N GLU A 127 -1.28 8.87 3.83
CA GLU A 127 -2.46 9.68 4.20
C GLU A 127 -3.42 9.87 3.02
N LYS A 128 -2.90 9.98 1.78
CA LYS A 128 -3.74 10.13 0.58
C LYS A 128 -4.64 8.92 0.34
N LEU A 129 -4.18 7.71 0.66
CA LEU A 129 -4.98 6.49 0.54
C LEU A 129 -6.07 6.43 1.63
N ARG A 130 -5.75 6.86 2.84
CA ARG A 130 -6.71 6.95 3.95
C ARG A 130 -7.84 7.92 3.60
N HIS A 131 -7.51 9.11 3.09
CA HIS A 131 -8.47 10.10 2.60
C HIS A 131 -9.23 9.63 1.34
N TRP A 132 -8.62 8.79 0.50
CA TRP A 132 -9.30 8.21 -0.67
C TRP A 132 -10.41 7.23 -0.26
N CYS A 133 -10.18 6.43 0.80
CA CYS A 133 -11.16 5.46 1.30
C CYS A 133 -12.52 6.11 1.63
N GLU A 134 -12.52 7.30 2.24
CA GLU A 134 -13.74 8.01 2.65
C GLU A 134 -14.73 8.30 1.51
N ARG A 135 -14.25 8.36 0.26
CA ARG A 135 -15.06 8.71 -0.91
C ARG A 135 -15.17 7.59 -1.95
N SER A 136 -14.47 6.47 -1.76
CA SER A 136 -14.35 5.42 -2.78
C SER A 136 -15.26 4.21 -2.56
N GLY A 137 -15.95 4.15 -1.42
CA GLY A 137 -16.73 2.98 -1.00
C GLY A 137 -15.87 1.80 -0.53
N TRP A 138 -14.60 2.07 -0.23
CA TRP A 138 -13.65 1.14 0.36
C TRP A 138 -13.23 1.63 1.74
N GLY A 139 -13.18 0.73 2.72
CA GLY A 139 -12.71 1.02 4.06
C GLY A 139 -11.44 0.27 4.41
N ILE A 140 -10.71 0.81 5.39
CA ILE A 140 -9.50 0.18 5.93
C ILE A 140 -9.92 -0.93 6.89
N LEU A 141 -9.64 -2.17 6.51
CA LEU A 141 -9.83 -3.34 7.37
C LEU A 141 -8.68 -3.47 8.37
N ARG A 142 -7.45 -3.21 7.91
CA ARG A 142 -6.23 -3.36 8.68
C ARG A 142 -5.10 -2.55 8.07
N GLU A 143 -4.24 -2.01 8.92
CA GLU A 143 -2.99 -1.37 8.55
C GLU A 143 -1.84 -2.13 9.19
N GLU A 144 -0.73 -2.30 8.48
CA GLU A 144 0.41 -3.05 9.00
C GLU A 144 1.70 -2.32 8.66
N LEU A 145 2.71 -2.48 9.52
CA LEU A 145 4.06 -1.98 9.27
C LEU A 145 4.99 -3.16 9.07
N VAL A 146 5.73 -3.16 7.98
CA VAL A 146 6.72 -4.21 7.67
C VAL A 146 8.11 -3.60 7.62
N GLN A 147 9.04 -4.15 8.39
CA GLN A 147 10.44 -3.74 8.32
C GLN A 147 11.19 -4.62 7.32
N GLU A 148 11.85 -4.00 6.35
CA GLU A 148 12.78 -4.67 5.44
C GLU A 148 14.07 -3.82 5.35
N GLY A 149 15.16 -4.40 5.88
CA GLY A 149 16.40 -3.68 6.14
C GLY A 149 16.18 -2.46 7.04
N ASN A 150 16.62 -1.30 6.55
CA ASN A 150 16.48 -0.02 7.25
C ASN A 150 15.19 0.72 6.93
N ARG A 151 14.24 0.14 6.17
CA ARG A 151 12.98 0.79 5.80
C ARG A 151 11.80 0.15 6.54
N ILE A 152 10.79 0.96 6.81
CA ILE A 152 9.48 0.52 7.30
C ILE A 152 8.49 0.86 6.21
N TYR A 153 7.67 -0.11 5.85
CA TYR A 153 6.68 -0.02 4.79
C TYR A 153 5.30 -0.09 5.42
N GLU A 154 4.45 0.87 5.09
CA GLU A 154 3.03 0.80 5.41
C GLU A 154 2.32 -0.11 4.41
N VAL A 155 1.37 -0.90 4.90
CA VAL A 155 0.47 -1.74 4.10
C VAL A 155 -0.96 -1.51 4.57
N LEU A 156 -1.84 -1.19 3.63
CA LEU A 156 -3.27 -1.01 3.88
C LEU A 156 -4.03 -2.17 3.25
N LEU A 157 -4.76 -2.92 4.07
CA LEU A 157 -5.71 -3.93 3.64
C LEU A 157 -7.10 -3.30 3.66
N LEU A 158 -7.73 -3.21 2.48
CA LEU A 158 -9.03 -2.60 2.30
C LEU A 158 -10.10 -3.62 1.94
N HIS A 159 -11.33 -3.31 2.34
CA HIS A 159 -12.54 -4.05 1.99
C HIS A 159 -13.65 -3.09 1.54
N LYS A 160 -14.73 -3.65 0.97
CA LYS A 160 -15.92 -2.86 0.66
C LYS A 160 -16.57 -2.35 1.95
N ASP A 161 -16.63 -1.03 2.07
CA ASP A 161 -17.28 -0.32 3.17
C ASP A 161 -17.67 1.10 2.74
N PRO A 162 -18.89 1.30 2.24
CA PRO A 162 -19.41 2.62 1.91
C PRO A 162 -19.64 3.54 3.11
N SER A 163 -19.61 3.00 4.33
CA SER A 163 -19.78 3.76 5.58
C SER A 163 -18.46 4.14 6.23
N PHE A 164 -17.33 3.80 5.61
CA PHE A 164 -16.02 4.10 6.16
C PHE A 164 -15.78 5.60 6.27
N HIS A 165 -15.34 6.03 7.45
CA HIS A 165 -14.91 7.40 7.72
C HIS A 165 -13.59 7.34 8.48
N TYR A 166 -12.64 8.20 8.09
CA TYR A 166 -11.34 8.25 8.73
C TYR A 166 -11.32 9.37 9.77
N GLU A 167 -11.12 9.02 11.03
CA GLU A 167 -10.95 10.00 12.10
C GLU A 167 -9.57 10.66 11.95
N GLY A 168 -9.52 11.79 11.25
CA GLY A 168 -8.31 12.43 10.69
C GLY A 168 -7.21 12.88 11.65
N LEU A 169 -7.22 12.50 12.93
CA LEU A 169 -6.17 12.86 13.88
C LEU A 169 -4.90 12.02 13.72
N THR A 170 -5.02 10.82 13.15
CA THR A 170 -3.94 9.84 12.99
C THR A 170 -3.62 9.55 11.53
N ASP A 171 -4.08 10.38 10.59
CA ASP A 171 -4.00 10.14 9.14
C ASP A 171 -2.57 9.97 8.60
N LEU A 172 -1.57 10.58 9.25
CA LEU A 172 -0.15 10.40 8.92
C LEU A 172 0.44 9.08 9.41
N VAL A 173 -0.24 8.41 10.35
CA VAL A 173 0.30 7.24 11.05
C VAL A 173 -0.53 5.99 10.82
N GLY A 174 -1.86 6.09 10.81
CA GLY A 174 -2.79 4.97 10.79
C GLY A 174 -3.48 4.75 12.14
N ASP A 175 -4.79 5.05 12.24
CA ASP A 175 -5.60 4.81 13.44
C ASP A 175 -5.56 3.35 13.90
N ASP A 176 -5.60 2.39 12.96
CA ASP A 176 -5.52 0.97 13.30
C ASP A 176 -4.16 0.62 13.95
N LEU A 177 -3.07 1.19 13.45
CA LEU A 177 -1.73 0.98 14.01
C LEU A 177 -1.61 1.55 15.42
N VAL A 178 -2.18 2.74 15.65
CA VAL A 178 -2.19 3.42 16.95
C VAL A 178 -3.01 2.63 17.97
N ARG A 179 -4.27 2.32 17.66
CA ARG A 179 -5.18 1.62 18.60
C ARG A 179 -4.67 0.24 18.99
N ARG A 180 -3.97 -0.44 18.09
CA ARG A 180 -3.41 -1.78 18.34
C ARG A 180 -2.00 -1.77 18.92
N HIS A 181 -1.40 -0.60 19.14
CA HIS A 181 -0.01 -0.48 19.62
C HIS A 181 0.94 -1.33 18.79
N HIS A 182 0.89 -1.15 17.46
CA HIS A 182 1.65 -1.99 16.55
C HIS A 182 3.14 -2.03 16.97
N PRO A 183 3.82 -3.20 17.01
CA PRO A 183 5.18 -3.31 17.56
C PRO A 183 6.22 -2.39 16.91
N LEU A 184 6.02 -2.04 15.64
CA LEU A 184 6.88 -1.12 14.89
C LEU A 184 6.43 0.34 14.93
N LEU A 185 5.31 0.66 15.60
CA LEU A 185 4.71 2.00 15.63
C LEU A 185 5.69 3.04 16.17
N GLY A 186 6.29 2.78 17.34
CA GLY A 186 7.25 3.71 17.94
C GLY A 186 8.44 4.02 17.02
N MET A 187 8.97 3.00 16.33
CA MET A 187 10.06 3.21 15.37
C MET A 187 9.59 3.99 14.13
N PHE A 188 8.38 3.72 13.63
CA PHE A 188 7.80 4.43 12.50
C PHE A 188 7.55 5.90 12.82
N VAL A 189 6.90 6.21 13.94
CA VAL A 189 6.60 7.57 14.37
C VAL A 189 7.88 8.36 14.63
N ARG A 190 8.90 7.77 15.27
CA ARG A 190 10.22 8.43 15.43
C ARG A 190 10.86 8.81 14.09
N ARG A 191 10.70 8.01 13.04
CA ARG A 191 11.20 8.33 11.69
C ARG A 191 10.41 9.49 11.06
N LEU A 192 9.10 9.53 11.27
CA LEU A 192 8.28 10.67 10.84
C LEU A 192 8.71 11.96 11.57
N ILE A 193 8.86 11.92 12.90
CA ILE A 193 9.36 13.07 13.68
C ILE A 193 10.72 13.54 13.13
N ALA A 194 11.67 12.63 12.89
CA ALA A 194 12.97 12.98 12.33
C ALA A 194 12.89 13.58 10.91
N LYS A 195 11.91 13.17 10.08
CA LYS A 195 11.63 13.80 8.78
C LYS A 195 11.17 15.24 8.97
N TYR A 196 10.25 15.50 9.91
CA TYR A 196 9.77 16.83 10.22
C TYR A 196 10.84 17.73 10.86
N ASP A 197 11.72 17.19 11.71
CA ASP A 197 12.87 17.94 12.24
C ASP A 197 13.75 18.47 11.12
N ARG A 198 14.14 17.62 10.16
CA ARG A 198 14.96 18.03 9.02
C ARG A 198 14.26 19.07 8.15
N LEU A 199 12.95 18.91 7.94
CA LEU A 199 12.14 19.87 7.19
C LEU A 199 12.15 21.23 7.88
N LEU A 200 11.81 21.27 9.17
CA LEU A 200 11.74 22.50 9.98
C LEU A 200 13.11 23.19 10.06
N SER A 201 14.20 22.46 10.36
CA SER A 201 15.55 23.01 10.37
C SER A 201 15.99 23.57 9.02
N SER A 202 15.51 23.01 7.91
CA SER A 202 15.76 23.57 6.57
C SER A 202 15.01 24.89 6.37
N MET A 203 13.74 24.93 6.78
CA MET A 203 12.88 26.12 6.66
C MET A 203 13.32 27.27 7.57
N GLU A 204 13.85 27.00 8.76
CA GLU A 204 14.33 28.02 9.71
C GLU A 204 15.46 28.89 9.14
N LYS A 205 16.17 28.41 8.11
CA LYS A 205 17.22 29.18 7.41
C LYS A 205 16.68 30.38 6.62
N SER A 206 15.36 30.47 6.43
CA SER A 206 14.70 31.55 5.70
C SER A 206 13.59 32.16 6.56
N SER A 207 13.69 33.47 6.82
CA SER A 207 12.66 34.20 7.57
C SER A 207 11.27 34.10 6.91
N LYS A 208 11.22 34.14 5.57
CA LYS A 208 9.99 33.96 4.80
C LYS A 208 9.40 32.56 4.98
N ALA A 209 10.23 31.52 4.95
CA ALA A 209 9.76 30.15 5.14
C ALA A 209 9.26 29.91 6.56
N ARG A 210 9.94 30.46 7.58
CA ARG A 210 9.53 30.37 8.98
C ARG A 210 8.18 31.03 9.29
N GLN A 211 7.80 32.03 8.52
CA GLN A 211 6.50 32.71 8.64
C GLN A 211 5.41 32.07 7.76
N SER A 212 5.74 31.04 6.99
CA SER A 212 4.77 30.39 6.10
C SER A 212 3.78 29.53 6.87
N GLU A 213 2.58 29.36 6.31
CA GLU A 213 1.57 28.42 6.79
C GLU A 213 2.12 26.99 6.85
N HIS A 214 2.87 26.58 5.82
CA HIS A 214 3.50 25.26 5.77
C HIS A 214 4.43 24.98 6.97
N TYR A 215 5.12 26.01 7.49
CA TYR A 215 5.95 25.87 8.68
C TYR A 215 5.08 25.60 9.91
N GLN A 216 4.02 26.39 10.11
CA GLN A 216 3.11 26.24 11.24
C GLN A 216 2.43 24.88 11.25
N THR A 217 1.91 24.44 10.10
CA THR A 217 1.34 23.10 9.95
C THR A 217 2.37 22.01 10.25
N SER A 218 3.61 22.16 9.78
CA SER A 218 4.69 21.19 10.04
C SER A 218 5.05 21.09 11.53
N VAL A 219 5.04 22.21 12.25
CA VAL A 219 5.25 22.23 13.72
C VAL A 219 4.11 21.51 14.44
N GLU A 220 2.86 21.82 14.07
CA GLU A 220 1.69 21.19 14.68
C GLU A 220 1.64 19.69 14.40
N THR A 221 1.90 19.29 13.16
CA THR A 221 2.03 17.88 12.78
C THR A 221 3.09 17.17 13.61
N LYS A 222 4.29 17.76 13.76
CA LYS A 222 5.35 17.17 14.58
C LYS A 222 4.88 16.98 16.03
N LYS A 223 4.21 17.97 16.61
CA LYS A 223 3.68 17.88 17.98
C LYS A 223 2.69 16.71 18.13
N ARG A 224 1.77 16.54 17.17
CA ARG A 224 0.83 15.40 17.16
C ARG A 224 1.56 14.05 17.11
N LEU A 225 2.63 13.95 16.31
CA LEU A 225 3.45 12.73 16.26
C LEU A 225 4.16 12.46 17.60
N GLU A 226 4.64 13.50 18.29
CA GLU A 226 5.23 13.36 19.63
C GLU A 226 4.20 12.88 20.67
N GLU A 227 2.95 13.36 20.59
CA GLU A 227 1.84 12.90 21.43
C GLU A 227 1.50 11.42 21.17
N ILE A 228 1.44 10.99 19.91
CA ILE A 228 1.24 9.58 19.54
C ILE A 228 2.39 8.72 20.07
N LEU A 229 3.64 9.17 19.91
CA LEU A 229 4.81 8.44 20.37
C LEU A 229 4.79 8.28 21.91
N HIS A 230 4.47 9.34 22.64
CA HIS A 230 4.37 9.29 24.09
C HIS A 230 3.28 8.31 24.55
N GLY A 231 2.10 8.35 23.93
CA GLY A 231 1.01 7.41 24.22
C GLY A 231 1.39 5.95 23.93
N ASN A 232 2.21 5.70 22.91
CA ASN A 232 2.69 4.35 22.59
C ASN A 232 3.76 3.85 23.58
N ASP A 233 4.68 4.71 24.03
CA ASP A 233 5.76 4.32 24.97
C ASP A 233 5.24 4.05 26.40
N CYS A 234 4.03 4.51 26.75
CA CYS A 234 3.41 4.33 28.07
C CYS A 234 2.58 3.05 28.24
N GLN A 235 2.49 2.19 27.23
CA GLN A 235 1.78 0.90 27.27
C GLN A 235 2.74 -0.28 27.26
#